data_AF-V4Y5G2-F1
#
_entry.id   AF-V4Y5G2-F1
#
_cell.length_a   1.000
_cell.length_b   1.000
_cell.length_c   1.000
_cell.angle_alpha   90.00
_cell.angle_beta   90.00
_cell.angle_gamma   90.00
#
_symmetry.space_group_name_H-M   'P 1'
#
loop_
_entity.id
_entity.type
_entity.pdbx_description
1 polymer ?
#
loop_
_entity_poly.entity_id
_entity_poly.type
_entity_poly.pdbx_seq_one_letter_code
_entity_poly.pdbx_strand_id
1 'polypeptide(L)'
;IDHYQHFDEITDSPSVGPRSRGINLVYARNEDVGSYVDENGLEPGDDIPVSELSKHNQHHIREILEYEEDTFPFLLDTYVGNHLLKTVALNDALEAHDIDGVISGVRWDEQEARADETFFSERHDPDIYPPHDRVQPILQFDEGDVWDVFWNYVVPDTVEAFPEDGYVPDSAEDLPDGVEQDDVPISPKYFAGFRSLGSEVSTEKTTDEPAWLQDLDNTTERAGRAQDKEDLMERLRDLGYM
;
A
#
# COMPACT_ATOMS: atom_id res chain seq x y z
N ILE A 1 -3.44 -6.20 -1.71
CA ILE A 1 -2.18 -6.94 -1.90
C ILE A 1 -1.59 -7.14 -0.53
N ASP A 2 -1.36 -8.39 -0.16
CA ASP A 2 -0.72 -8.74 1.11
C ASP A 2 0.67 -9.29 0.84
N HIS A 3 1.66 -8.55 1.35
CA HIS A 3 3.07 -8.84 1.17
C HIS A 3 3.71 -9.45 2.43
N TYR A 4 2.90 -9.95 3.38
CA TYR A 4 3.32 -10.66 4.60
C TYR A 4 4.15 -9.84 5.60
N GLN A 5 4.26 -8.53 5.41
CA GLN A 5 5.10 -7.64 6.22
C GLN A 5 4.34 -6.39 6.64
N HIS A 6 3.01 -6.49 6.78
CA HIS A 6 2.16 -5.38 7.19
C HIS A 6 2.30 -5.15 8.70
N PHE A 7 1.97 -3.94 9.14
CA PHE A 7 1.65 -3.70 10.54
C PHE A 7 0.42 -4.52 10.93
N ASP A 8 0.49 -5.26 12.04
CA ASP A 8 -0.64 -6.04 12.58
C ASP A 8 -1.89 -5.16 12.76
N GLU A 9 -1.70 -3.90 13.19
CA GLU A 9 -2.81 -2.96 13.44
C GLU A 9 -3.56 -2.54 12.16
N ILE A 10 -2.99 -2.75 10.96
CA ILE A 10 -3.66 -2.47 9.68
C ILE A 10 -4.52 -3.65 9.24
N THR A 11 -4.03 -4.88 9.42
CA THR A 11 -4.71 -6.08 8.93
C THR A 11 -5.86 -6.54 9.84
N ASP A 12 -5.77 -6.25 11.14
CA ASP A 12 -6.72 -6.74 12.15
C ASP A 12 -7.70 -5.68 12.67
N SER A 13 -7.64 -4.43 12.19
CA SER A 13 -8.50 -3.35 12.68
C SER A 13 -10.01 -3.63 12.44
N PRO A 14 -10.84 -3.69 13.49
CA PRO A 14 -12.28 -3.97 13.37
C PRO A 14 -13.08 -2.87 12.66
N SER A 15 -12.66 -1.61 12.80
CA SER A 15 -13.34 -0.41 12.27
C SER A 15 -12.90 -0.02 10.86
N VAL A 16 -11.65 -0.34 10.52
CA VAL A 16 -11.09 -0.14 9.18
C VAL A 16 -11.31 -1.38 8.29
N GLY A 17 -11.58 -2.53 8.91
CA GLY A 17 -11.71 -3.82 8.25
C GLY A 17 -12.90 -3.90 7.26
N PRO A 18 -12.72 -4.39 6.05
CA PRO A 18 -13.77 -4.48 5.02
C PRO A 18 -15.02 -5.27 5.44
N ARG A 19 -14.87 -6.19 6.40
CA ARG A 19 -16.01 -6.96 6.96
C ARG A 19 -17.04 -6.08 7.67
N SER A 20 -16.62 -4.99 8.35
CA SER A 20 -17.56 -4.09 9.03
C SER A 20 -18.35 -3.22 8.03
N ARG A 21 -17.85 -3.07 6.80
CA ARG A 21 -18.43 -2.20 5.75
C ARG A 21 -19.16 -2.97 4.65
N GLY A 22 -19.37 -4.28 4.81
CA GLY A 22 -20.00 -5.11 3.79
C GLY A 22 -19.17 -5.25 2.51
N ILE A 23 -17.86 -4.99 2.58
CA ILE A 23 -16.92 -5.12 1.46
C ILE A 23 -16.41 -6.55 1.42
N ASN A 24 -16.48 -7.18 0.25
CA ASN A 24 -15.86 -8.48 0.02
C ASN A 24 -14.35 -8.28 -0.18
N LEU A 25 -13.55 -8.62 0.84
CA LEU A 25 -12.10 -8.55 0.75
C LEU A 25 -11.52 -9.81 0.15
N VAL A 26 -10.67 -9.61 -0.85
CA VAL A 26 -9.78 -10.63 -1.42
C VAL A 26 -8.35 -10.23 -1.10
N TYR A 27 -7.58 -11.18 -0.58
CA TYR A 27 -6.14 -11.02 -0.39
C TYR A 27 -5.41 -11.49 -1.65
N ALA A 28 -4.86 -10.54 -2.41
CA ALA A 28 -3.91 -10.82 -3.48
C ALA A 28 -2.53 -11.08 -2.86
N ARG A 29 -2.02 -12.30 -2.98
CA ARG A 29 -0.79 -12.79 -2.33
C ARG A 29 0.02 -13.65 -3.29
N ASN A 30 1.34 -13.60 -3.17
CA ASN A 30 2.20 -14.61 -3.79
C ASN A 30 2.26 -15.83 -2.86
N GLU A 31 1.34 -16.77 -3.05
CA GLU A 31 1.18 -17.95 -2.18
C GLU A 31 2.39 -18.90 -2.26
N ASP A 32 3.11 -18.91 -3.38
CA ASP A 32 4.32 -19.72 -3.57
C ASP A 32 5.47 -19.22 -2.68
N VAL A 33 5.70 -17.90 -2.66
CA VAL A 33 6.66 -17.28 -1.72
C VAL A 33 6.19 -17.44 -0.27
N GLY A 34 4.91 -17.16 0.01
CA GLY A 34 4.34 -17.26 1.36
C GLY A 34 4.44 -18.66 1.96
N SER A 35 4.08 -19.68 1.19
CA SER A 35 4.18 -21.09 1.63
C SER A 35 5.62 -21.47 1.93
N TYR A 36 6.58 -21.05 1.10
CA TYR A 36 8.00 -21.31 1.35
C TYR A 36 8.50 -20.64 2.64
N VAL A 37 8.12 -19.38 2.87
CA VAL A 37 8.44 -18.63 4.09
C VAL A 37 7.88 -19.33 5.32
N ASP A 38 6.61 -19.71 5.30
CA ASP A 38 5.94 -20.37 6.43
C ASP A 38 6.52 -21.76 6.73
N GLU A 39 6.76 -22.57 5.70
CA GLU A 39 7.31 -23.92 5.84
C GLU A 39 8.74 -23.94 6.39
N ASN A 40 9.51 -22.89 6.12
CA ASN A 40 10.91 -22.76 6.55
C ASN A 40 11.10 -21.82 7.74
N GLY A 41 10.04 -21.16 8.21
CA GLY A 41 10.07 -20.23 9.33
C GLY A 41 10.99 -19.03 9.10
N LEU A 42 10.91 -18.43 7.90
CA LEU A 42 11.74 -17.30 7.52
C LEU A 42 11.19 -15.97 8.07
N GLU A 43 12.09 -15.09 8.49
CA GLU A 43 11.78 -13.74 8.93
C GLU A 43 12.13 -12.71 7.83
N PRO A 44 11.56 -11.49 7.85
CA PRO A 44 11.91 -10.46 6.89
C PRO A 44 13.42 -10.20 6.83
N GLY A 45 14.00 -10.34 5.64
CA GLY A 45 15.43 -10.22 5.38
C GLY A 45 16.16 -11.55 5.19
N ASP A 46 15.57 -12.68 5.56
CA ASP A 46 16.15 -14.01 5.30
C ASP A 46 16.16 -14.35 3.80
N ASP A 47 17.19 -15.07 3.34
CA ASP A 47 17.36 -15.40 1.92
C ASP A 47 16.45 -16.54 1.46
N ILE A 48 15.77 -16.34 0.33
CA ILE A 48 14.99 -17.34 -0.39
C ILE A 48 15.80 -17.81 -1.62
N PRO A 49 16.06 -19.13 -1.78
CA PRO A 49 16.64 -19.65 -3.01
C PRO A 49 15.65 -19.63 -4.16
N VAL A 50 16.04 -19.02 -5.28
CA VAL A 50 15.21 -18.91 -6.49
C VAL A 50 14.77 -20.29 -7.01
N SER A 51 15.62 -21.31 -6.85
CA SER A 51 15.33 -22.67 -7.31
C SER A 51 14.17 -23.36 -6.60
N GLU A 52 13.84 -22.92 -5.39
CA GLU A 52 12.77 -23.51 -4.56
C GLU A 52 11.39 -22.94 -4.88
N LEU A 53 11.32 -21.83 -5.62
CA LEU A 53 10.05 -21.23 -6.05
C LEU A 53 9.45 -21.93 -7.28
N SER A 54 8.18 -21.72 -7.53
CA SER A 54 7.47 -22.16 -8.73
C SER A 54 8.12 -21.69 -10.03
N LYS A 55 7.81 -22.37 -11.14
CA LYS A 55 8.28 -21.96 -12.48
C LYS A 55 7.77 -20.58 -12.89
N HIS A 56 6.60 -20.18 -12.40
CA HIS A 56 6.05 -18.85 -12.61
C HIS A 56 6.94 -17.78 -11.96
N ASN A 57 7.22 -17.89 -10.66
CA ASN A 57 8.11 -16.95 -9.98
C ASN A 57 9.56 -16.98 -10.51
N GLN A 58 10.09 -18.17 -10.83
CA GLN A 58 11.42 -18.29 -11.47
C GLN A 58 11.47 -17.54 -12.81
N HIS A 59 10.40 -17.58 -13.60
CA HIS A 59 10.32 -16.84 -14.86
C HIS A 59 10.34 -15.32 -14.63
N HIS A 60 9.55 -14.82 -13.67
CA HIS A 60 9.59 -13.40 -13.31
C HIS A 60 10.98 -12.96 -12.84
N ILE A 61 11.66 -13.76 -12.02
CA ILE A 61 13.01 -13.43 -11.53
C ILE A 61 14.04 -13.44 -12.66
N ARG A 62 14.06 -14.48 -13.50
CA ARG A 62 15.16 -14.70 -14.46
C ARG A 62 14.96 -14.00 -15.80
N GLU A 63 13.74 -13.96 -16.30
CA GLU A 63 13.45 -13.49 -17.66
C GLU A 63 12.87 -12.08 -17.66
N ILE A 64 12.11 -11.69 -16.63
CA ILE A 64 11.49 -10.35 -16.57
C ILE A 64 12.39 -9.37 -15.81
N LEU A 65 12.86 -9.76 -14.63
CA LEU A 65 13.76 -8.91 -13.84
C LEU A 65 15.22 -9.01 -14.27
N GLU A 66 15.58 -10.04 -15.05
CA GLU A 66 16.97 -10.37 -15.41
C GLU A 66 17.89 -10.49 -14.17
N TYR A 67 17.34 -11.00 -13.06
CA TYR A 67 18.06 -11.10 -11.79
C TYR A 67 19.01 -12.32 -11.81
N GLU A 68 20.31 -12.06 -11.66
CA GLU A 68 21.36 -13.07 -11.83
C GLU A 68 21.66 -13.89 -10.58
N GLU A 69 21.38 -13.39 -9.38
CA GLU A 69 21.73 -14.11 -8.15
C GLU A 69 20.80 -15.31 -7.89
N ASP A 70 21.31 -16.30 -7.16
CA ASP A 70 20.59 -17.55 -6.87
C ASP A 70 19.67 -17.45 -5.64
N THR A 71 19.83 -16.38 -4.87
CA THR A 71 19.01 -16.06 -3.70
C THR A 71 18.59 -14.59 -3.74
N PHE A 72 17.51 -14.27 -3.04
CA PHE A 72 17.10 -12.91 -2.75
C PHE A 72 16.52 -12.84 -1.34
N PRO A 73 16.65 -11.70 -0.63
CA PRO A 73 16.09 -11.56 0.70
C PRO A 73 14.55 -11.45 0.64
N PHE A 74 13.87 -12.11 1.57
CA PHE A 74 12.44 -11.96 1.82
C PHE A 74 12.14 -10.58 2.42
N LEU A 75 12.19 -9.54 1.59
CA LEU A 75 12.07 -8.16 2.02
C LEU A 75 11.39 -7.33 0.94
N LEU A 76 10.25 -6.72 1.28
CA LEU A 76 9.40 -5.98 0.34
C LEU A 76 10.15 -4.89 -0.44
N ASP A 77 11.12 -4.26 0.20
CA ASP A 77 11.77 -3.07 -0.31
C ASP A 77 12.99 -3.37 -1.20
N THR A 78 13.18 -4.62 -1.59
CA THR A 78 14.18 -5.05 -2.57
C THR A 78 13.58 -5.19 -3.96
N TYR A 79 14.42 -5.25 -5.00
CA TYR A 79 13.95 -5.36 -6.39
C TYR A 79 13.04 -6.58 -6.60
N VAL A 80 13.53 -7.77 -6.23
CA VAL A 80 12.79 -9.03 -6.37
C VAL A 80 11.60 -9.08 -5.42
N GLY A 81 11.78 -8.67 -4.16
CA GLY A 81 10.71 -8.67 -3.17
C GLY A 81 9.55 -7.76 -3.57
N ASN A 82 9.85 -6.56 -4.07
CA ASN A 82 8.84 -5.62 -4.55
C ASN A 82 8.04 -6.20 -5.72
N HIS A 83 8.73 -6.78 -6.71
CA HIS A 83 8.07 -7.39 -7.87
C HIS A 83 7.22 -8.60 -7.49
N LEU A 84 7.78 -9.58 -6.77
CA LEU A 84 7.07 -10.82 -6.46
C LEU A 84 5.94 -10.62 -5.45
N LEU A 85 6.16 -9.82 -4.41
CA LEU A 85 5.18 -9.63 -3.33
C LEU A 85 4.11 -8.59 -3.66
N LYS A 86 4.30 -7.77 -4.71
CA LYS A 86 3.29 -6.79 -5.15
C LYS A 86 2.84 -6.98 -6.59
N THR A 87 3.76 -6.85 -7.55
CA THR A 87 3.40 -6.86 -8.97
C THR A 87 2.85 -8.22 -9.39
N VAL A 88 3.56 -9.30 -9.11
CA VAL A 88 3.10 -10.67 -9.43
C VAL A 88 1.82 -11.00 -8.67
N ALA A 89 1.79 -10.72 -7.35
CA ALA A 89 0.60 -10.94 -6.53
C ALA A 89 -0.64 -10.19 -7.06
N LEU A 90 -0.48 -8.96 -7.54
CA LEU A 90 -1.56 -8.21 -8.18
C LEU A 90 -1.97 -8.84 -9.51
N ASN A 91 -1.02 -9.11 -10.39
CA ASN A 91 -1.28 -9.69 -11.71
C ASN A 91 -2.04 -11.01 -11.62
N ASP A 92 -1.59 -11.91 -10.74
CA ASP A 92 -2.26 -13.20 -10.49
C ASP A 92 -3.70 -12.99 -10.02
N ALA A 93 -3.94 -11.99 -9.16
CA ALA A 93 -5.28 -11.67 -8.70
C ALA A 93 -6.16 -11.05 -9.78
N LEU A 94 -5.60 -10.23 -10.67
CA LEU A 94 -6.34 -9.67 -11.82
C LEU A 94 -6.83 -10.79 -12.74
N GLU A 95 -5.96 -11.74 -13.07
CA GLU A 95 -6.33 -12.88 -13.92
C GLU A 95 -7.32 -13.82 -13.22
N ALA A 96 -7.05 -14.20 -11.97
CA ALA A 96 -7.86 -15.18 -11.25
C ALA A 96 -9.30 -14.69 -10.98
N HIS A 97 -9.50 -13.37 -10.97
CA HIS A 97 -10.80 -12.75 -10.70
C HIS A 97 -11.42 -12.04 -11.90
N ASP A 98 -10.82 -12.15 -13.09
CA ASP A 98 -11.27 -11.48 -14.32
C ASP A 98 -11.47 -9.96 -14.11
N ILE A 99 -10.49 -9.29 -13.50
CA ILE A 99 -10.56 -7.86 -13.18
C ILE A 99 -9.95 -7.03 -14.30
N ASP A 100 -10.78 -6.23 -14.98
CA ASP A 100 -10.35 -5.32 -16.05
C ASP A 100 -10.02 -3.89 -15.56
N GLY A 101 -10.20 -3.60 -14.26
CA GLY A 101 -10.07 -2.23 -13.74
C GLY A 101 -9.62 -2.16 -12.28
N VAL A 102 -8.63 -1.31 -12.00
CA VAL A 102 -8.05 -1.09 -10.66
C VAL A 102 -8.23 0.36 -10.26
N ILE A 103 -9.01 0.60 -9.19
CA ILE A 103 -9.12 1.93 -8.58
C ILE A 103 -7.96 2.12 -7.60
N SER A 104 -7.19 3.19 -7.75
CA SER A 104 -6.04 3.51 -6.89
C SER A 104 -6.15 4.92 -6.31
N GLY A 105 -5.66 5.08 -5.08
CA GLY A 105 -5.62 6.36 -4.36
C GLY A 105 -4.35 7.17 -4.61
N VAL A 106 -3.69 6.99 -5.76
CA VAL A 106 -2.49 7.76 -6.14
C VAL A 106 -2.86 9.23 -6.33
N ARG A 107 -1.96 10.12 -5.89
CA ARG A 107 -2.04 11.57 -6.00
C ARG A 107 -0.77 12.15 -6.64
N TRP A 108 -0.89 13.31 -7.29
CA TRP A 108 0.24 13.99 -7.94
C TRP A 108 1.29 14.50 -6.94
N ASP A 109 0.89 14.91 -5.74
CA ASP A 109 1.78 15.46 -4.71
C ASP A 109 2.61 14.40 -3.98
N GLU A 110 2.17 13.14 -4.01
CA GLU A 110 2.72 12.07 -3.17
C GLU A 110 4.16 11.67 -3.54
N GLN A 111 4.51 11.69 -4.83
CA GLN A 111 5.84 11.36 -5.34
C GLN A 111 6.07 11.94 -6.74
N GLU A 112 7.29 12.39 -7.06
CA GLU A 112 7.63 12.97 -8.38
C GLU A 112 7.26 12.04 -9.55
N ALA A 113 7.53 10.73 -9.43
CA ALA A 113 7.16 9.74 -10.44
C ALA A 113 5.64 9.61 -10.70
N ARG A 114 4.79 10.21 -9.86
CA ARG A 114 3.33 10.24 -10.00
C ARG A 114 2.81 11.53 -10.61
N ALA A 115 3.63 12.57 -10.71
CA ALA A 115 3.20 13.91 -11.13
C ALA A 115 2.58 13.96 -12.54
N ASP A 116 3.00 13.06 -13.43
CA ASP A 116 2.52 12.98 -14.82
C ASP A 116 1.45 11.92 -15.05
N GLU A 117 0.95 11.28 -14.00
CA GLU A 117 -0.07 10.24 -14.11
C GLU A 117 -1.43 10.83 -14.56
N THR A 118 -2.30 9.99 -15.13
CA THR A 118 -3.61 10.37 -15.66
C THR A 118 -4.76 9.67 -14.92
N PHE A 119 -5.94 10.29 -14.93
CA PHE A 119 -7.16 9.73 -14.32
C PHE A 119 -7.49 8.31 -14.77
N PHE A 120 -7.21 8.01 -16.04
CA PHE A 120 -7.32 6.69 -16.65
C PHE A 120 -5.97 6.36 -17.27
N SER A 121 -5.39 5.23 -16.87
CA SER A 121 -4.05 4.79 -17.26
C SER A 121 -4.16 3.36 -17.76
N GLU A 122 -4.19 3.21 -19.08
CA GLU A 122 -4.37 1.93 -19.77
C GLU A 122 -3.15 1.03 -19.57
N ARG A 123 -3.37 -0.22 -19.17
CA ARG A 123 -2.35 -1.26 -19.01
C ARG A 123 -2.70 -2.40 -19.95
N HIS A 124 -2.37 -2.22 -21.24
CA HIS A 124 -2.71 -3.17 -22.31
C HIS A 124 -1.49 -3.81 -23.02
N ASP A 125 -0.38 -3.95 -22.31
CA ASP A 125 0.78 -4.75 -22.77
C ASP A 125 0.73 -6.16 -22.14
N PRO A 126 0.12 -7.14 -22.84
CA PRO A 126 -0.09 -8.48 -22.31
C PRO A 126 1.20 -9.28 -22.12
N ASP A 127 2.32 -8.82 -22.67
CA ASP A 127 3.62 -9.47 -22.49
C ASP A 127 4.21 -9.13 -21.10
N ILE A 128 3.68 -8.11 -20.42
CA ILE A 128 4.20 -7.59 -19.15
C ILE A 128 3.17 -7.77 -18.01
N TYR A 129 1.90 -7.48 -18.27
CA TYR A 129 0.84 -7.56 -17.27
C TYR A 129 -0.51 -7.94 -17.89
N PRO A 130 -1.42 -8.57 -17.10
CA PRO A 130 -2.79 -8.82 -17.53
C PRO A 130 -3.46 -7.49 -17.97
N PRO A 131 -4.16 -7.45 -19.11
CA PRO A 131 -4.80 -6.23 -19.58
C PRO A 131 -5.79 -5.65 -18.56
N HIS A 132 -5.61 -4.39 -18.15
CA HIS A 132 -6.51 -3.69 -17.23
C HIS A 132 -6.39 -2.16 -17.38
N ASP A 133 -7.35 -1.41 -16.85
CA ASP A 133 -7.27 0.04 -16.71
C ASP A 133 -7.03 0.43 -15.24
N ARG A 134 -6.12 1.37 -15.00
CA ARG A 134 -6.02 2.03 -13.69
C ARG A 134 -6.87 3.29 -13.68
N VAL A 135 -7.68 3.44 -12.62
CA VAL A 135 -8.58 4.56 -12.42
C VAL A 135 -8.19 5.28 -11.13
N GLN A 136 -7.92 6.58 -11.22
CA GLN A 136 -7.32 7.37 -10.15
C GLN A 136 -8.20 8.58 -9.83
N PRO A 137 -9.28 8.39 -9.03
CA PRO A 137 -10.34 9.38 -8.89
C PRO A 137 -9.94 10.62 -8.08
N ILE A 138 -8.87 10.53 -7.28
CA ILE A 138 -8.42 11.58 -6.37
C ILE A 138 -7.07 12.17 -6.78
N LEU A 139 -6.65 11.97 -8.04
CA LEU A 139 -5.30 12.29 -8.48
C LEU A 139 -4.88 13.75 -8.24
N GLN A 140 -5.86 14.65 -8.29
CA GLN A 140 -5.73 16.09 -8.07
C GLN A 140 -5.76 16.52 -6.60
N PHE A 141 -6.01 15.61 -5.67
CA PHE A 141 -6.01 15.92 -4.24
C PHE A 141 -4.56 16.02 -3.77
N ASP A 142 -4.29 16.92 -2.83
CA ASP A 142 -3.08 16.86 -2.01
C ASP A 142 -3.33 16.11 -0.68
N GLU A 143 -2.30 15.98 0.15
CA GLU A 143 -2.42 15.24 1.41
C GLU A 143 -3.40 15.92 2.37
N GLY A 144 -3.44 17.26 2.37
CA GLY A 144 -4.37 18.04 3.17
C GLY A 144 -5.82 17.79 2.75
N ASP A 145 -6.11 17.79 1.45
CA ASP A 145 -7.43 17.47 0.90
C ASP A 145 -7.92 16.10 1.37
N VAL A 146 -7.03 15.09 1.44
CA VAL A 146 -7.39 13.76 1.95
C VAL A 146 -7.79 13.83 3.42
N TRP A 147 -7.02 14.51 4.26
CA TRP A 147 -7.36 14.66 5.68
C TRP A 147 -8.65 15.45 5.90
N ASP A 148 -8.84 16.54 5.16
CA ASP A 148 -10.07 17.33 5.21
C ASP A 148 -11.28 16.49 4.80
N VAL A 149 -11.15 15.67 3.75
CA VAL A 149 -12.23 14.79 3.31
C VAL A 149 -12.55 13.72 4.35
N PHE A 150 -11.52 13.14 4.96
CA PHE A 150 -11.73 12.13 6.01
C PHE A 150 -12.44 12.73 7.22
N TRP A 151 -11.94 13.83 7.77
CA TRP A 151 -12.44 14.41 9.02
C TRP A 151 -13.77 15.15 8.88
N ASN A 152 -14.03 15.76 7.70
CA ASN A 152 -15.25 16.54 7.49
C ASN A 152 -16.38 15.75 6.80
N TYR A 153 -16.09 14.56 6.24
CA TYR A 153 -17.12 13.78 5.52
C TYR A 153 -17.08 12.29 5.86
N VAL A 154 -15.94 11.60 5.68
CA VAL A 154 -15.89 10.13 5.85
C VAL A 154 -16.15 9.71 7.29
N VAL A 155 -15.49 10.35 8.27
CA VAL A 155 -15.66 10.05 9.70
C VAL A 155 -17.09 10.38 10.15
N PRO A 156 -17.66 11.59 9.89
CA PRO A 156 -19.07 11.88 10.15
C PRO A 156 -20.05 10.87 9.56
N ASP A 157 -19.83 10.43 8.31
CA ASP A 157 -20.74 9.49 7.63
C ASP A 157 -20.66 8.06 8.20
N THR A 158 -19.57 7.71 8.87
CA THR A 158 -19.29 6.32 9.30
C THR A 158 -19.32 6.13 10.82
N VAL A 159 -19.20 7.20 11.60
CA VAL A 159 -19.16 7.17 13.06
C VAL A 159 -20.33 7.99 13.61
N GLU A 160 -21.40 7.30 14.04
CA GLU A 160 -22.66 7.94 14.48
C GLU A 160 -22.48 8.99 15.60
N ALA A 161 -21.48 8.79 16.47
CA ALA A 161 -21.19 9.72 17.57
C ALA A 161 -20.36 10.95 17.13
N PHE A 162 -19.86 10.97 15.89
CA PHE A 162 -19.13 12.09 15.34
C PHE A 162 -20.08 13.17 14.78
N PRO A 163 -19.81 14.48 14.96
CA PRO A 163 -20.71 15.54 14.48
C PRO A 163 -20.98 15.47 12.97
N GLU A 164 -22.24 15.63 12.55
CA GLU A 164 -22.63 15.61 11.13
C GLU A 164 -21.94 16.67 10.27
N ASP A 165 -21.64 17.85 10.84
CA ASP A 165 -20.92 18.92 10.14
C ASP A 165 -19.40 18.64 10.01
N GLY A 166 -18.89 17.63 10.72
CA GLY A 166 -17.48 17.28 10.78
C GLY A 166 -16.58 18.33 11.43
N TYR A 167 -15.35 17.94 11.74
CA TYR A 167 -14.26 18.83 12.13
C TYR A 167 -12.92 18.09 12.07
N VAL A 168 -11.83 18.81 11.85
CA VAL A 168 -10.46 18.28 11.94
C VAL A 168 -10.01 18.33 13.41
N PRO A 169 -9.65 17.18 14.04
CA PRO A 169 -9.17 17.17 15.42
C PRO A 169 -7.89 17.97 15.62
N ASP A 170 -7.82 18.79 16.67
CA ASP A 170 -6.63 19.57 17.05
C ASP A 170 -5.58 18.71 17.79
N SER A 171 -5.91 17.46 18.13
CA SER A 171 -4.98 16.50 18.75
C SER A 171 -5.46 15.05 18.58
N ALA A 172 -4.64 14.08 18.95
CA ALA A 172 -5.02 12.66 18.97
C ALA A 172 -6.13 12.32 19.99
N GLU A 173 -6.38 13.21 20.95
CA GLU A 173 -7.40 13.08 22.01
C GLU A 173 -8.66 13.92 21.70
N ASP A 174 -8.65 14.72 20.63
CA ASP A 174 -9.76 15.60 20.25
C ASP A 174 -10.84 14.86 19.47
N LEU A 175 -11.41 13.83 20.13
CA LEU A 175 -12.53 13.04 19.63
C LEU A 175 -13.77 13.28 20.51
N PRO A 176 -14.98 13.10 19.97
CA PRO A 176 -16.22 13.24 20.74
C PRO A 176 -16.27 12.28 21.94
N ASP A 177 -17.04 12.65 22.97
CA ASP A 177 -17.22 11.82 24.16
C ASP A 177 -17.69 10.40 23.78
N GLY A 178 -16.89 9.39 24.14
CA GLY A 178 -17.19 7.98 23.88
C GLY A 178 -16.78 7.47 22.50
N VAL A 179 -16.04 8.27 21.72
CA VAL A 179 -15.36 7.85 20.49
C VAL A 179 -13.89 7.61 20.79
N GLU A 180 -13.41 6.40 20.51
CA GLU A 180 -12.00 6.03 20.59
C GLU A 180 -11.36 6.03 19.19
N GLN A 181 -10.02 6.00 19.11
CA GLN A 181 -9.30 5.96 17.81
C GLN A 181 -9.69 4.71 17.00
N ASP A 182 -9.96 3.61 17.69
CA ASP A 182 -10.41 2.36 17.07
C ASP A 182 -11.85 2.45 16.54
N ASP A 183 -12.63 3.50 16.83
CA ASP A 183 -13.97 3.67 16.27
C ASP A 183 -13.96 4.40 14.92
N VAL A 184 -12.90 5.16 14.61
CA VAL A 184 -12.82 5.94 13.36
C VAL A 184 -12.21 5.13 12.22
N PRO A 185 -12.58 5.41 10.96
CA PRO A 185 -12.05 4.74 9.77
C PRO A 185 -10.59 5.11 9.40
N ILE A 186 -9.75 5.47 10.37
CA ILE A 186 -8.37 5.95 10.19
C ILE A 186 -7.43 5.03 10.97
N SER A 187 -6.34 4.57 10.35
CA SER A 187 -5.39 3.67 11.02
C SER A 187 -4.75 4.34 12.25
N PRO A 188 -4.61 3.62 13.39
CA PRO A 188 -3.90 4.12 14.57
C PRO A 188 -2.47 4.59 14.30
N LYS A 189 -1.82 4.10 13.22
CA LYS A 189 -0.48 4.57 12.83
C LYS A 189 -0.49 6.05 12.41
N TYR A 190 -1.57 6.55 11.82
CA TYR A 190 -1.67 7.97 11.49
C TYR A 190 -1.80 8.85 12.74
N PHE A 191 -2.48 8.37 13.78
CA PHE A 191 -2.46 9.01 15.10
C PHE A 191 -1.07 8.99 15.72
N ALA A 192 -0.31 7.91 15.51
CA ALA A 192 1.05 7.75 16.03
C ALA A 192 2.14 8.52 15.26
N GLY A 193 1.76 9.26 14.21
CA GLY A 193 2.63 10.16 13.44
C GLY A 193 3.25 9.61 12.16
N PHE A 194 2.77 8.46 11.68
CA PHE A 194 3.10 7.99 10.33
C PHE A 194 2.28 8.75 9.29
N ARG A 195 2.91 9.17 8.19
CA ARG A 195 2.21 9.82 7.04
C ARG A 195 2.03 8.91 5.83
N SER A 196 2.92 7.94 5.64
CA SER A 196 2.83 6.96 4.56
C SER A 196 3.12 5.55 5.10
N LEU A 197 2.26 4.58 4.79
CA LEU A 197 2.35 3.22 5.31
C LEU A 197 2.74 2.24 4.20
N GLY A 198 3.69 1.36 4.48
CA GLY A 198 4.03 0.22 3.61
C GLY A 198 4.35 -1.02 4.44
N SER A 199 5.53 -1.61 4.23
CA SER A 199 6.01 -2.68 5.09
C SER A 199 6.40 -2.13 6.46
N GLU A 200 6.03 -2.83 7.53
CA GLU A 200 6.39 -2.49 8.90
C GLU A 200 7.91 -2.40 9.07
N VAL A 201 8.66 -3.32 8.46
CA VAL A 201 10.12 -3.35 8.58
C VAL A 201 10.83 -2.21 7.86
N SER A 202 10.10 -1.41 7.08
CA SER A 202 10.68 -0.35 6.24
C SER A 202 9.91 0.97 6.26
N THR A 203 9.00 1.12 7.23
CA THR A 203 8.25 2.35 7.43
C THR A 203 8.65 2.94 8.77
N GLU A 204 9.14 4.18 8.74
CA GLU A 204 9.44 4.96 9.93
C GLU A 204 8.48 6.13 10.05
N LYS A 205 8.21 6.54 11.29
CA LYS A 205 7.51 7.80 11.58
C LYS A 205 8.51 8.94 11.72
N THR A 206 8.09 10.14 11.33
CA THR A 206 8.91 11.35 11.35
C THR A 206 8.75 12.15 12.65
N THR A 207 7.60 12.04 13.30
CA THR A 207 7.23 12.75 14.54
C THR A 207 6.24 11.92 15.36
N ASP A 208 5.95 12.37 16.59
CA ASP A 208 4.88 11.85 17.46
C ASP A 208 3.55 12.58 17.24
N GLU A 209 3.53 13.64 16.42
CA GLU A 209 2.31 14.39 16.10
C GLU A 209 1.46 13.62 15.07
N PRO A 210 0.13 13.56 15.25
CA PRO A 210 -0.78 12.95 14.27
C PRO A 210 -0.56 13.46 12.85
N ALA A 211 -0.71 12.59 11.86
CA ALA A 211 -0.39 12.86 10.46
C ALA A 211 -1.00 14.17 9.93
N TRP A 212 -2.29 14.42 10.20
CA TRP A 212 -3.01 15.60 9.74
C TRP A 212 -2.63 16.91 10.45
N LEU A 213 -1.82 16.84 11.51
CA LEU A 213 -1.32 18.01 12.25
C LEU A 213 0.13 18.37 11.90
N GLN A 214 0.80 17.54 11.08
CA GLN A 214 2.17 17.79 10.66
C GLN A 214 2.25 18.89 9.60
N ASP A 215 3.46 19.37 9.31
CA ASP A 215 3.71 20.37 8.26
C ASP A 215 3.61 19.75 6.86
N LEU A 216 2.39 19.59 6.35
CA LEU A 216 2.10 18.92 5.08
C LEU A 216 2.68 19.66 3.87
N ASP A 217 2.69 21.00 3.90
CA ASP A 217 3.11 21.84 2.78
C ASP A 217 4.63 21.86 2.56
N ASN A 218 5.41 21.73 3.66
CA ASN A 218 6.87 21.90 3.60
C ASN A 218 7.65 20.60 3.83
N THR A 219 6.97 19.48 4.05
CA THR A 219 7.63 18.17 4.25
C THR A 219 6.97 17.07 3.43
N THR A 220 7.77 16.10 2.98
CA THR A 220 7.29 15.04 2.09
C THR A 220 6.63 13.90 2.85
N GLU A 221 5.43 13.50 2.44
CA GLU A 221 4.68 12.38 3.04
C GLU A 221 5.51 11.09 3.13
N ARG A 222 6.26 10.79 2.05
CA ARG A 222 7.03 9.57 1.89
C ARG A 222 8.45 9.65 2.49
N ALA A 223 8.78 10.67 3.28
CA ALA A 223 10.10 10.83 3.91
C ALA A 223 10.50 9.62 4.77
N GLY A 224 9.53 8.97 5.43
CA GLY A 224 9.75 7.78 6.28
C GLY A 224 9.78 6.45 5.52
N ARG A 225 9.81 6.46 4.18
CA ARG A 225 9.92 5.25 3.34
C ARG A 225 11.36 5.15 2.82
N ALA A 226 11.90 3.93 2.71
CA ALA A 226 13.25 3.70 2.18
C ALA A 226 13.45 4.42 0.82
N GLN A 227 14.37 5.40 0.80
CA GLN A 227 14.53 6.40 -0.26
C GLN A 227 15.34 5.93 -1.49
N ASP A 228 16.02 4.78 -1.43
CA ASP A 228 16.87 4.26 -2.53
C ASP A 228 16.08 3.72 -3.74
N LYS A 229 14.86 4.24 -3.94
CA LYS A 229 13.82 3.64 -4.77
C LYS A 229 13.58 4.33 -6.11
N GLU A 230 14.13 5.50 -6.41
CA GLU A 230 13.71 6.20 -7.63
C GLU A 230 14.11 5.47 -8.92
N ASP A 231 15.38 5.08 -9.06
CA ASP A 231 15.86 4.28 -10.20
C ASP A 231 15.21 2.89 -10.25
N LEU A 232 14.89 2.31 -9.09
CA LEU A 232 14.25 1.01 -8.96
C LEU A 232 12.78 1.06 -9.40
N MET A 233 12.08 2.13 -9.03
CA MET A 233 10.64 2.30 -9.24
C MET A 233 10.32 2.64 -10.68
N GLU A 234 11.21 3.34 -11.41
CA GLU A 234 11.06 3.55 -12.85
C GLU A 234 11.02 2.20 -13.58
N ARG A 235 12.00 1.31 -13.30
CA ARG A 235 12.04 -0.04 -13.89
C ARG A 235 10.84 -0.88 -13.49
N LEU A 236 10.42 -0.82 -12.23
CA LEU A 236 9.26 -1.56 -11.76
C LEU A 236 7.95 -1.04 -12.39
N ARG A 237 7.83 0.27 -12.65
CA ARG A 237 6.65 0.86 -13.32
C ARG A 237 6.46 0.31 -14.72
N ASP A 238 7.55 0.19 -15.48
CA ASP A 238 7.54 -0.43 -16.80
C ASP A 238 7.04 -1.87 -16.73
N LEU A 239 7.31 -2.56 -15.62
CA LEU A 239 6.86 -3.92 -15.35
C LEU A 239 5.44 -4.03 -14.74
N GLY A 240 4.69 -2.93 -14.69
CA GLY A 240 3.33 -2.93 -14.16
C GLY A 240 3.22 -2.68 -12.65
N TYR A 241 4.24 -2.14 -12.00
CA TYR A 241 4.14 -1.70 -10.60
C TYR A 241 3.21 -0.49 -10.42
N MET A 242 2.61 -0.35 -9.22
CA MET A 242 1.63 0.69 -8.84
C MET A 242 2.23 1.96 -8.22
#